data_AF-A0A016VK34-F1
#
_entry.id   AF-A0A016VK34-F1
#
_cell.length_a   1.000
_cell.length_b   1.000
_cell.length_c   1.000
_cell.angle_alpha   90.00
_cell.angle_beta   90.00
_cell.angle_gamma   90.00
#
_symmetry.space_group_name_H-M   'P 1'
#
loop_
_entity.id
_entity.type
_entity.pdbx_description
1 polymer ?
#
loop_
_entity_poly.entity_id
_entity_poly.type
_entity_poly.pdbx_seq_one_letter_code
_entity_poly.pdbx_strand_id
1 'polypeptide(L)'
;MLTLCIWALILRDVYAATYNIGTTATKGSLAFENVRYGVERWNSANAAHTEVSLNIVATELYFAGIEERMCDVMQHSVVAVLIPNSEERLDETLMKSMCHHFRIPCLTLKMGNHIEFASDFVASIGPPRGLGARATSEFLENLRWTSFLLAYQHESDLEELAPLIYDRRSTHHGGDRASIQLRRLPNNTDSYEPFLKYVRNRLRQTNIVIHSSNITTLYALLQQAKGINMTEPPFSYIFTNTDLSLLEDFLNNVYGSFHCNITGLQLVKNDPMMKTSLALTSEAVWVVGTALHKMTDLKVPPRPAAMLCDAKDSWTDGSRMNDAIRKLNARQQLTGDIRFDSGGERENLVYYGIGRINSQFVKVPFFLEA
;
A
#
# COMPACT_ATOMS: atom_id res chain seq x y z
N MET A 1 60.06 16.67 -2.00
CA MET A 1 58.95 17.51 -1.54
C MET A 1 57.74 17.42 -2.48
N LEU A 2 57.38 16.22 -2.94
CA LEU A 2 56.27 15.97 -3.88
C LEU A 2 55.48 14.69 -3.54
N THR A 3 55.80 14.03 -2.43
CA THR A 3 55.17 12.78 -1.97
C THR A 3 54.15 12.99 -0.85
N LEU A 4 54.01 14.22 -0.34
CA LEU A 4 53.08 14.57 0.74
C LEU A 4 51.73 15.14 0.25
N CYS A 5 51.58 15.47 -1.04
CA CYS A 5 50.33 16.03 -1.57
C CYS A 5 49.38 14.98 -2.17
N ILE A 6 49.82 13.75 -2.43
CA ILE A 6 48.98 12.73 -3.07
C ILE A 6 48.14 11.93 -2.05
N TRP A 7 48.58 11.87 -0.79
CA TRP A 7 47.80 11.22 0.29
C TRP A 7 46.74 12.13 0.93
N ALA A 8 46.79 13.43 0.69
CA ALA A 8 45.76 14.37 1.16
C ALA A 8 44.50 14.44 0.25
N LEU A 9 44.48 13.69 -0.85
CA LEU A 9 43.39 13.68 -1.82
C LEU A 9 42.51 12.40 -1.80
N ILE A 10 42.76 11.46 -0.86
CA ILE A 10 42.06 10.15 -0.84
C ILE A 10 41.23 9.91 0.45
N LEU A 11 41.21 10.84 1.41
CA LEU A 11 40.31 10.78 2.57
C LEU A 11 39.56 12.10 2.73
N ARG A 12 38.65 12.40 1.80
CA ARG A 12 37.41 13.04 2.23
C ARG A 12 36.58 11.93 2.86
N ASP A 13 36.73 11.74 4.17
CA ASP A 13 35.64 11.21 4.97
C ASP A 13 34.50 12.22 4.85
N VAL A 14 33.69 12.04 3.80
CA VAL A 14 32.39 12.67 3.69
C VAL A 14 31.56 12.03 4.80
N TYR A 15 31.47 12.69 5.94
CA TYR A 15 30.58 12.28 7.02
C TYR A 15 29.15 12.33 6.47
N ALA A 16 28.63 11.19 6.03
CA ALA A 16 27.23 11.09 5.65
C ALA A 16 26.37 11.42 6.88
N ALA A 17 25.47 12.39 6.72
CA ALA A 17 24.48 12.71 7.73
C ALA A 17 23.46 11.56 7.81
N THR A 18 23.44 10.89 8.96
CA THR A 18 22.49 9.81 9.23
C THR A 18 21.22 10.37 9.87
N TYR A 19 20.07 10.06 9.28
CA TYR A 19 18.75 10.49 9.74
C TYR A 19 17.91 9.30 10.17
N ASN A 20 17.19 9.46 11.28
CA ASN A 20 16.33 8.42 11.83
C ASN A 20 14.91 8.50 11.24
N ILE A 21 14.41 7.39 10.72
CA ILE A 21 13.01 7.20 10.31
C ILE A 21 12.35 6.30 11.34
N GLY A 22 11.26 6.78 11.93
CA GLY A 22 10.50 6.06 12.94
C GLY A 22 9.47 5.11 12.35
N THR A 23 9.14 4.04 13.06
CA THR A 23 7.93 3.26 12.86
C THR A 23 7.44 2.66 14.18
N THR A 24 6.13 2.58 14.35
CA THR A 24 5.52 1.85 15.47
C THR A 24 5.39 0.36 15.18
N ALA A 25 5.82 -0.14 14.01
CA ALA A 25 5.79 -1.56 13.74
C ALA A 25 6.70 -2.34 14.70
N THR A 26 6.25 -3.50 15.16
CA THR A 26 7.04 -4.37 16.04
C THR A 26 8.21 -4.97 15.28
N LYS A 27 9.41 -4.99 15.85
CA LYS A 27 10.58 -5.66 15.25
C LYS A 27 10.26 -7.13 14.94
N GLY A 28 10.67 -7.58 13.74
CA GLY A 28 10.36 -8.92 13.21
C GLY A 28 8.94 -9.08 12.63
N SER A 29 8.05 -8.11 12.79
CA SER A 29 6.77 -8.11 12.06
C SER A 29 6.99 -7.81 10.57
N LEU A 30 6.09 -8.27 9.70
CA LEU A 30 6.15 -7.97 8.27
C LEU A 30 6.17 -6.46 7.99
N ALA A 31 5.45 -5.67 8.79
CA ALA A 31 5.44 -4.21 8.64
C ALA A 31 6.82 -3.60 8.94
N PHE A 32 7.51 -4.05 9.99
CA PHE A 32 8.86 -3.61 10.31
C PHE A 32 9.86 -4.03 9.23
N GLU A 33 9.79 -5.28 8.78
CA GLU A 33 10.67 -5.81 7.74
C GLU A 33 10.51 -5.05 6.42
N ASN A 34 9.29 -4.62 6.08
CA ASN A 34 9.06 -3.77 4.91
C ASN A 34 9.76 -2.41 5.03
N VAL A 35 9.73 -1.78 6.21
CA VAL A 35 10.43 -0.49 6.45
C VAL A 35 11.94 -0.69 6.42
N ARG A 36 12.44 -1.75 7.07
CA ARG A 36 13.87 -2.11 7.06
C ARG A 36 14.37 -2.31 5.62
N TYR A 37 13.64 -3.10 4.82
CA TYR A 37 13.96 -3.29 3.41
C TYR A 37 13.95 -1.97 2.64
N GLY A 38 12.98 -1.09 2.87
CA GLY A 38 12.91 0.23 2.24
C GLY A 38 14.14 1.10 2.55
N VAL A 39 14.58 1.12 3.81
CA VAL A 39 15.79 1.84 4.27
C VAL A 39 17.05 1.27 3.65
N GLU A 40 17.21 -0.06 3.67
CA GLU A 40 18.35 -0.73 3.04
C GLU A 40 18.40 -0.46 1.53
N ARG A 41 17.26 -0.60 0.84
CA ARG A 41 17.14 -0.31 -0.58
C ARG A 41 17.53 1.13 -0.91
N TRP A 42 17.06 2.10 -0.13
CA TRP A 42 17.39 3.51 -0.35
C TRP A 42 18.88 3.76 -0.14
N ASN A 43 19.44 3.30 0.98
CA ASN A 43 20.86 3.50 1.29
C ASN A 43 21.76 2.84 0.25
N SER A 44 21.49 1.59 -0.14
CA SER A 44 22.28 0.89 -1.16
C SER A 44 22.23 1.59 -2.53
N ALA A 45 21.08 2.15 -2.90
CA ALA A 45 20.93 2.86 -4.17
C ALA A 45 21.57 4.26 -4.18
N ASN A 46 21.76 4.90 -3.02
CA ASN A 46 22.15 6.31 -2.94
C ASN A 46 23.46 6.58 -2.19
N ALA A 47 24.10 5.57 -1.59
CA ALA A 47 25.34 5.73 -0.84
C ALA A 47 26.49 6.33 -1.67
N ALA A 48 26.51 6.08 -2.98
CA ALA A 48 27.52 6.62 -3.89
C ALA A 48 27.21 8.06 -4.38
N HIS A 49 26.00 8.55 -4.16
CA HIS A 49 25.47 9.76 -4.82
C HIS A 49 25.03 10.84 -3.84
N THR A 50 24.87 10.51 -2.55
CA THR A 50 24.32 11.42 -1.56
C THR A 50 25.09 11.30 -0.25
N GLU A 51 25.17 12.41 0.49
CA GLU A 51 25.69 12.42 1.86
C GLU A 51 24.60 12.06 2.88
N VAL A 52 23.46 11.52 2.44
CA VAL A 52 22.31 11.20 3.29
C VAL A 52 22.25 9.69 3.49
N SER A 53 22.28 9.28 4.75
CA SER A 53 22.02 7.90 5.16
C SER A 53 20.77 7.83 6.02
N LEU A 54 19.99 6.76 5.89
CA LEU A 54 18.79 6.54 6.68
C LEU A 54 19.02 5.41 7.68
N ASN A 55 18.47 5.57 8.87
CA ASN A 55 18.42 4.54 9.90
C ASN A 55 16.98 4.33 10.35
N ILE A 56 16.61 3.08 10.65
CA ILE A 56 15.28 2.75 11.16
C ILE A 56 15.28 2.81 12.69
N VAL A 57 14.29 3.48 13.25
CA VAL A 57 13.96 3.45 14.67
C VAL A 57 12.62 2.76 14.82
N ALA A 58 12.57 1.74 15.66
CA ALA A 58 11.34 1.09 16.05
C ALA A 58 11.40 0.78 17.54
N THR A 59 10.24 0.78 18.17
CA THR A 59 10.11 0.48 19.60
C THR A 59 10.38 -0.99 19.93
N GLU A 60 11.01 -1.23 21.07
CA GLU A 60 11.16 -2.56 21.68
C GLU A 60 9.98 -2.90 22.60
N LEU A 61 9.08 -1.95 22.85
CA LEU A 61 7.96 -2.09 23.77
C LEU A 61 6.80 -2.86 23.12
N TYR A 62 6.96 -4.18 22.97
CA TYR A 62 5.98 -5.04 22.30
C TYR A 62 4.57 -4.97 22.91
N PHE A 63 4.49 -4.93 24.25
CA PHE A 63 3.23 -4.95 25.01
C PHE A 63 2.65 -3.57 25.29
N ALA A 64 3.36 -2.51 24.91
CA ALA A 64 2.95 -1.14 25.16
C ALA A 64 1.84 -0.71 24.20
N GLY A 65 1.00 0.21 24.68
CA GLY A 65 0.00 0.87 23.84
C GLY A 65 0.65 1.71 22.74
N ILE A 66 -0.13 2.06 21.70
CA ILE A 66 0.37 2.84 20.56
C ILE A 66 0.93 4.21 20.96
N GLU A 67 0.34 4.85 21.99
CA GLU A 67 0.85 6.11 22.54
C GLU A 67 2.29 5.97 23.04
N GLU A 68 2.54 5.04 23.97
CA GLU A 68 3.87 4.75 24.54
C GLU A 68 4.88 4.40 23.45
N ARG A 69 4.46 3.59 22.47
CA ARG A 69 5.30 3.19 21.32
C ARG A 69 5.66 4.37 20.43
N MET A 70 4.72 5.27 20.14
CA MET A 70 4.98 6.49 19.40
C MET A 70 5.93 7.40 20.17
N CYS A 71 5.72 7.56 21.48
CA CYS A 71 6.58 8.37 22.34
C CYS A 71 8.01 7.87 22.36
N ASP A 72 8.21 6.56 22.52
CA ASP A 72 9.53 5.92 22.44
C ASP A 72 10.21 6.22 21.10
N VAL A 73 9.51 6.04 19.98
CA VAL A 73 10.05 6.34 18.65
C VAL A 73 10.43 7.81 18.49
N MET A 74 9.60 8.73 18.96
CA MET A 74 9.80 10.18 18.80
C MET A 74 10.97 10.74 19.63
N GLN A 75 11.35 10.06 20.73
CA GLN A 75 12.51 10.41 21.53
C GLN A 75 13.84 10.20 20.78
N HIS A 76 13.85 9.41 19.71
CA HIS A 76 15.06 9.09 18.94
C HIS A 76 15.35 10.07 17.80
N SER A 77 14.86 11.31 17.90
CA SER A 77 15.13 12.39 16.93
C SER A 77 14.81 11.99 15.48
N VAL A 78 13.61 11.44 15.28
CA VAL A 78 13.15 11.01 13.95
C VAL A 78 12.79 12.20 13.07
N VAL A 79 13.03 12.10 11.77
CA VAL A 79 12.66 13.14 10.78
C VAL A 79 11.35 12.85 10.05
N ALA A 80 10.89 11.60 10.13
CA ALA A 80 9.58 11.17 9.67
C ALA A 80 9.19 9.87 10.38
N VAL A 81 7.89 9.58 10.46
CA VAL A 81 7.38 8.30 10.96
C VAL A 81 6.55 7.60 9.89
N LEU A 82 6.84 6.33 9.63
CA LEU A 82 6.03 5.47 8.77
C LEU A 82 5.01 4.76 9.64
N ILE A 83 3.74 5.09 9.42
CA ILE A 83 2.59 4.50 10.10
C ILE A 83 2.29 3.16 9.42
N PRO A 84 2.47 2.02 10.13
CA PRO A 84 2.12 0.73 9.58
C PRO A 84 0.60 0.65 9.40
N ASN A 85 0.17 -0.22 8.49
CA ASN A 85 -1.24 -0.50 8.29
C ASN A 85 -1.80 -1.25 9.53
N SER A 86 -2.44 -0.53 10.45
CA SER A 86 -3.15 -1.11 11.61
C SER A 86 -4.53 -1.60 11.19
N GLU A 87 -5.02 -2.66 11.82
CA GLU A 87 -6.43 -3.05 11.69
C GLU A 87 -7.35 -2.21 12.59
N GLU A 88 -6.79 -1.61 13.66
CA GLU A 88 -7.56 -0.80 14.60
C GLU A 88 -7.57 0.68 14.20
N ARG A 89 -8.77 1.19 13.89
CA ARG A 89 -8.99 2.58 13.43
C ARG A 89 -8.59 3.62 14.49
N LEU A 90 -8.77 3.30 15.76
CA LEU A 90 -8.43 4.20 16.87
C LEU A 90 -6.92 4.44 16.96
N ASP A 91 -6.13 3.37 16.83
CA ASP A 91 -4.67 3.43 16.80
C ASP A 91 -4.16 4.29 15.65
N GLU A 92 -4.72 4.11 14.44
CA GLU A 92 -4.33 4.92 13.29
C GLU A 92 -4.64 6.41 13.50
N THR A 93 -5.80 6.71 14.07
CA THR A 93 -6.22 8.09 14.37
C THR A 93 -5.32 8.71 15.44
N LEU A 94 -4.97 7.95 16.47
CA LEU A 94 -4.06 8.38 17.53
C LEU A 94 -2.67 8.68 16.97
N MET A 95 -2.10 7.79 16.16
CA MET A 95 -0.80 8.02 15.51
C MET A 95 -0.80 9.31 14.68
N LYS A 96 -1.82 9.52 13.85
CA LYS A 96 -1.97 10.74 13.03
C LYS A 96 -2.08 12.02 13.88
N SER A 97 -2.81 11.95 14.99
CA SER A 97 -2.95 13.05 15.94
C SER A 97 -1.61 13.41 16.60
N MET A 98 -0.83 12.42 17.00
CA MET A 98 0.51 12.63 17.57
C MET A 98 1.47 13.26 16.54
N CYS A 99 1.44 12.80 15.29
CA CYS A 99 2.24 13.43 14.21
C CYS A 99 1.93 14.92 14.05
N HIS A 100 0.65 15.29 14.10
CA HIS A 100 0.21 16.68 14.07
C HIS A 100 0.72 17.45 15.30
N HIS A 101 0.55 16.89 16.49
CA HIS A 101 0.94 17.52 17.76
C HIS A 101 2.44 17.83 17.81
N PHE A 102 3.28 16.84 17.54
CA PHE A 102 4.74 17.00 17.58
C PHE A 102 5.31 17.65 16.31
N ARG A 103 4.46 17.95 15.32
CA ARG A 103 4.85 18.48 14.00
C ARG A 103 5.85 17.57 13.28
N ILE A 104 5.74 16.25 13.44
CA ILE A 104 6.60 15.29 12.75
C ILE A 104 5.86 14.77 11.52
N PRO A 105 6.45 14.84 10.30
CA PRO A 105 5.85 14.30 9.10
C PRO A 105 5.63 12.78 9.23
N CYS A 106 4.44 12.33 8.89
CA CYS A 106 4.07 10.92 8.93
C CYS A 106 3.59 10.45 7.58
N LEU A 107 3.98 9.23 7.21
CA LEU A 107 3.57 8.61 5.96
C LEU A 107 2.74 7.37 6.24
N THR A 108 1.56 7.29 5.63
CA THR A 108 0.66 6.14 5.74
C THR A 108 0.55 5.39 4.41
N LEU A 109 0.30 4.08 4.48
CA LEU A 109 0.08 3.22 3.31
C LEU A 109 -1.39 3.14 2.89
N LYS A 110 -2.30 3.61 3.73
CA LYS A 110 -3.73 3.70 3.45
C LYS A 110 -4.24 5.07 3.85
N MET A 111 -5.16 5.61 3.07
CA MET A 111 -5.85 6.82 3.47
C MET A 111 -7.09 6.48 4.30
N GLY A 112 -7.21 7.15 5.44
CA GLY A 112 -8.43 7.10 6.26
C GLY A 112 -9.52 8.00 5.66
N ASN A 113 -10.72 7.95 6.23
CA ASN A 113 -11.77 8.89 5.84
C ASN A 113 -11.35 10.34 6.15
N HIS A 114 -11.40 11.21 5.13
CA HIS A 114 -11.22 12.67 5.26
C HIS A 114 -12.07 13.32 6.35
N ILE A 115 -13.18 12.67 6.69
CA ILE A 115 -14.19 13.19 7.61
C ILE A 115 -13.68 13.23 9.06
N GLU A 116 -12.60 12.51 9.41
CA GLU A 116 -12.25 12.29 10.81
C GLU A 116 -11.00 13.02 11.31
N PHE A 117 -9.99 13.29 10.48
CA PHE A 117 -8.85 14.15 10.83
C PHE A 117 -7.92 14.38 9.61
N ALA A 118 -8.02 15.53 8.95
CA ALA A 118 -7.00 15.94 7.99
C ALA A 118 -5.81 16.53 8.75
N SER A 119 -4.78 15.71 8.99
CA SER A 119 -3.53 16.19 9.59
C SER A 119 -2.64 16.78 8.51
N ASP A 120 -2.28 18.05 8.64
CA ASP A 120 -1.32 18.73 7.75
C ASP A 120 0.06 18.05 7.75
N PHE A 121 0.34 17.18 8.73
CA PHE A 121 1.60 16.44 8.86
C PHE A 121 1.52 14.98 8.42
N VAL A 122 0.41 14.55 7.82
CA VAL A 122 0.26 13.18 7.31
C VAL A 122 0.19 13.18 5.79
N ALA A 123 0.95 12.32 5.13
CA ALA A 123 0.89 12.08 3.70
C ALA A 123 0.56 10.59 3.43
N SER A 124 -0.36 10.32 2.52
CA SER A 124 -0.71 8.96 2.10
C SER A 124 0.06 8.57 0.85
N ILE A 125 0.88 7.52 0.95
CA ILE A 125 1.59 6.92 -0.20
C ILE A 125 0.67 6.00 -0.99
N GLY A 126 -0.34 5.43 -0.33
CA GLY A 126 -1.28 4.50 -0.92
C GLY A 126 -2.38 5.17 -1.75
N PRO A 127 -3.14 4.36 -2.48
CA PRO A 127 -4.33 4.81 -3.19
C PRO A 127 -5.32 5.53 -2.26
N PRO A 128 -5.98 6.58 -2.75
CA PRO A 128 -7.19 7.11 -2.13
C PRO A 128 -8.23 6.01 -1.92
N ARG A 129 -9.02 6.15 -0.84
CA ARG A 129 -10.01 5.14 -0.49
C ARG A 129 -11.03 4.94 -1.62
N GLY A 130 -11.30 3.67 -1.92
CA GLY A 130 -12.27 3.29 -2.94
C GLY A 130 -11.78 3.45 -4.38
N LEU A 131 -10.53 3.90 -4.61
CA LEU A 131 -9.95 3.97 -5.96
C LEU A 131 -9.93 2.58 -6.62
N GLY A 132 -9.52 1.54 -5.89
CA GLY A 132 -9.57 0.16 -6.38
C GLY A 132 -10.98 -0.33 -6.70
N ALA A 133 -11.99 0.14 -5.96
CA ALA A 133 -13.40 -0.18 -6.25
C ALA A 133 -13.88 0.51 -7.53
N ARG A 134 -13.52 1.79 -7.75
CA ARG A 134 -13.81 2.50 -9.01
C ARG A 134 -13.14 1.83 -10.21
N ALA A 135 -11.85 1.50 -10.10
CA ALA A 135 -11.11 0.78 -11.13
C ALA A 135 -11.76 -0.59 -11.43
N THR A 136 -12.21 -1.33 -10.40
CA THR A 136 -12.94 -2.58 -10.57
C THR A 136 -14.30 -2.34 -11.27
N SER A 137 -14.99 -1.24 -10.96
CA SER A 137 -16.27 -0.87 -11.58
C SER A 137 -16.12 -0.60 -13.08
N GLU A 138 -15.15 0.22 -13.46
CA GLU A 138 -14.81 0.52 -14.85
C GLU A 138 -14.37 -0.76 -15.60
N PHE A 139 -13.63 -1.63 -14.93
CA PHE A 139 -13.26 -2.93 -15.51
C PHE A 139 -14.49 -3.82 -15.77
N LEU A 140 -15.44 -3.89 -14.83
CA LEU A 140 -16.71 -4.61 -14.99
C LEU A 140 -17.58 -4.04 -16.12
N GLU A 141 -17.55 -2.72 -16.31
CA GLU A 141 -18.25 -2.03 -17.40
C GLU A 141 -17.69 -2.39 -18.76
N ASN A 142 -16.37 -2.41 -18.88
CA ASN A 142 -15.68 -2.83 -20.10
C ASN A 142 -15.96 -4.30 -20.45
N LEU A 143 -16.11 -5.16 -19.43
CA LEU A 143 -16.55 -6.54 -19.61
C LEU A 143 -18.06 -6.70 -19.87
N ARG A 144 -18.84 -5.61 -19.76
CA ARG A 144 -20.30 -5.58 -19.90
C ARG A 144 -21.02 -6.53 -18.94
N TRP A 145 -20.53 -6.67 -17.72
CA TRP A 145 -21.15 -7.52 -16.70
C TRP A 145 -22.42 -6.85 -16.14
N THR A 146 -23.58 -7.43 -16.46
CA THR A 146 -24.91 -6.96 -15.98
C THR A 146 -25.44 -7.74 -14.77
N SER A 147 -24.83 -8.87 -14.40
CA SER A 147 -25.12 -9.60 -13.16
C SER A 147 -23.86 -10.26 -12.65
N PHE A 148 -23.59 -10.13 -11.35
CA PHE A 148 -22.48 -10.80 -10.68
C PHE A 148 -22.69 -10.92 -9.17
N LEU A 149 -21.95 -11.85 -8.56
CA LEU A 149 -21.76 -11.94 -7.12
C LEU A 149 -20.58 -11.07 -6.71
N LEU A 150 -20.75 -10.20 -5.72
CA LEU A 150 -19.64 -9.54 -5.02
C LEU A 150 -19.48 -10.20 -3.63
N ALA A 151 -18.41 -10.97 -3.50
CA ALA A 151 -18.02 -11.64 -2.27
C ALA A 151 -16.92 -10.84 -1.56
N TYR A 152 -17.11 -10.49 -0.29
CA TYR A 152 -16.17 -9.69 0.50
C TYR A 152 -15.82 -10.38 1.83
N GLN A 153 -14.66 -10.11 2.43
CA GLN A 153 -14.19 -10.84 3.61
C GLN A 153 -14.71 -10.24 4.92
N HIS A 154 -14.55 -8.93 5.10
CA HIS A 154 -14.89 -8.20 6.34
C HIS A 154 -15.97 -7.15 6.09
N GLU A 155 -16.78 -6.83 7.10
CA GLU A 155 -17.81 -5.79 6.97
C GLU A 155 -17.20 -4.40 6.71
N SER A 156 -16.02 -4.15 7.26
CA SER A 156 -15.20 -2.95 6.97
C SER A 156 -14.80 -2.81 5.50
N ASP A 157 -14.84 -3.89 4.71
CA ASP A 157 -14.51 -3.82 3.28
C ASP A 157 -15.61 -3.13 2.47
N LEU A 158 -16.86 -3.14 2.94
CA LEU A 158 -17.99 -2.50 2.27
C LEU A 158 -17.80 -1.00 2.12
N GLU A 159 -17.06 -0.42 3.06
CA GLU A 159 -16.67 0.97 3.13
C GLU A 159 -15.69 1.36 2.00
N GLU A 160 -14.83 0.45 1.57
CA GLU A 160 -13.94 0.59 0.41
C GLU A 160 -14.67 0.26 -0.91
N LEU A 161 -15.58 -0.72 -0.88
CA LEU A 161 -16.36 -1.18 -2.04
C LEU A 161 -17.56 -0.30 -2.38
N ALA A 162 -17.92 0.66 -1.51
CA ALA A 162 -19.10 1.51 -1.69
C ALA A 162 -19.16 2.22 -3.05
N PRO A 163 -18.05 2.78 -3.61
CA PRO A 163 -18.07 3.39 -4.94
C PRO A 163 -18.51 2.41 -6.03
N LEU A 164 -18.01 1.17 -6.03
CA LEU A 164 -18.40 0.14 -6.99
C LEU A 164 -19.87 -0.22 -6.85
N ILE A 165 -20.34 -0.42 -5.61
CA ILE A 165 -21.74 -0.81 -5.36
C ILE A 165 -22.70 0.29 -5.79
N TYR A 166 -22.35 1.55 -5.52
CA TYR A 166 -23.14 2.70 -5.90
C TYR A 166 -23.17 2.89 -7.42
N ASP A 167 -22.00 2.87 -8.06
CA ASP A 167 -21.84 3.07 -9.50
C ASP A 167 -22.64 2.03 -10.30
N ARG A 168 -22.43 0.74 -10.01
CA ARG A 168 -23.10 -0.36 -10.73
C ARG A 168 -24.61 -0.47 -10.44
N ARG A 169 -25.11 0.14 -9.36
CA ARG A 169 -26.57 0.24 -9.08
C ARG A 169 -27.20 1.49 -9.66
N SER A 170 -26.39 2.50 -9.99
CA SER A 170 -26.86 3.78 -10.50
C SER A 170 -27.09 3.71 -12.00
N THR A 171 -28.07 4.46 -12.49
CA THR A 171 -28.38 4.59 -13.94
C THR A 171 -27.55 5.71 -14.60
N HIS A 172 -26.52 6.22 -13.93
CA HIS A 172 -25.94 7.54 -14.21
C HIS A 172 -25.18 7.64 -15.54
N HIS A 173 -24.95 6.53 -16.24
CA HIS A 173 -24.26 6.51 -17.54
C HIS A 173 -25.03 5.83 -18.66
N GLY A 174 -26.37 5.78 -18.59
CA GLY A 174 -27.20 5.17 -19.65
C GLY A 174 -27.01 3.66 -19.82
N GLY A 175 -26.24 3.03 -18.94
CA GLY A 175 -26.09 1.58 -18.84
C GLY A 175 -27.21 0.94 -18.02
N ASP A 176 -27.48 -0.33 -18.30
CA ASP A 176 -28.41 -1.13 -17.52
C ASP A 176 -27.90 -1.31 -16.08
N ARG A 177 -28.82 -1.17 -15.11
CA ARG A 177 -28.52 -1.47 -13.70
C ARG A 177 -27.98 -2.88 -13.57
N ALA A 178 -26.79 -3.03 -12.98
CA ALA A 178 -26.25 -4.36 -12.74
C ALA A 178 -26.97 -5.01 -11.55
N SER A 179 -27.34 -6.29 -11.70
CA SER A 179 -27.81 -7.12 -10.60
C SER A 179 -26.62 -7.58 -9.75
N ILE A 180 -26.35 -6.87 -8.66
CA ILE A 180 -25.26 -7.19 -7.72
C ILE A 180 -25.81 -7.97 -6.53
N GLN A 181 -25.35 -9.21 -6.38
CA GLN A 181 -25.59 -9.99 -5.15
C GLN A 181 -24.41 -9.83 -4.20
N LEU A 182 -24.66 -9.33 -2.99
CA LEU A 182 -23.63 -9.15 -1.96
C LEU A 182 -23.61 -10.35 -1.02
N ARG A 183 -22.42 -10.91 -0.77
CA ARG A 183 -22.22 -11.97 0.23
C ARG A 183 -20.90 -11.79 0.96
N ARG A 184 -20.92 -12.03 2.27
CA ARG A 184 -19.70 -12.18 3.06
C ARG A 184 -19.11 -13.57 2.83
N LEU A 185 -17.79 -13.66 2.67
CA LEU A 185 -17.05 -14.91 2.68
C LEU A 185 -17.13 -15.53 4.09
N PRO A 186 -17.15 -16.87 4.21
CA PRO A 186 -17.14 -17.50 5.53
C PRO A 186 -15.82 -17.19 6.25
N ASN A 187 -15.92 -16.67 7.48
CA ASN A 187 -14.77 -16.34 8.32
C ASN A 187 -14.21 -17.59 8.98
N ASN A 188 -12.88 -17.70 9.07
CA ASN A 188 -12.17 -18.72 9.87
C ASN A 188 -12.61 -20.16 9.57
N THR A 189 -12.96 -20.45 8.33
CA THR A 189 -13.29 -21.81 7.90
C THR A 189 -12.19 -22.33 6.99
N ASP A 190 -11.68 -23.53 7.31
CA ASP A 190 -10.79 -24.27 6.41
C ASP A 190 -11.48 -24.68 5.10
N SER A 191 -12.81 -24.49 4.99
CA SER A 191 -13.62 -24.89 3.84
C SER A 191 -14.50 -23.77 3.28
N TYR A 192 -14.15 -23.29 2.08
CA TYR A 192 -14.98 -22.48 1.19
C TYR A 192 -15.95 -23.30 0.34
N GLU A 193 -15.82 -24.62 0.29
CA GLU A 193 -16.64 -25.51 -0.54
C GLU A 193 -18.16 -25.34 -0.32
N PRO A 194 -18.70 -25.24 0.93
CA PRO A 194 -20.12 -25.00 1.15
C PRO A 194 -20.60 -23.66 0.57
N PHE A 195 -19.79 -22.61 0.72
CA PHE A 195 -20.07 -21.30 0.15
C PHE A 195 -20.11 -21.38 -1.38
N LEU A 196 -19.11 -22.01 -2.00
CA LEU A 196 -19.04 -22.14 -3.45
C LEU A 196 -20.19 -23.00 -4.00
N LYS A 197 -20.56 -24.10 -3.32
CA LYS A 197 -21.76 -24.90 -3.65
C LYS A 197 -23.04 -24.07 -3.55
N TYR A 198 -23.15 -23.19 -2.55
CA TYR A 198 -24.27 -22.25 -2.45
C TYR A 198 -24.29 -21.27 -3.62
N VAL A 199 -23.15 -20.68 -3.99
CA VAL A 199 -23.03 -19.79 -5.17
C VAL A 199 -23.47 -20.51 -6.44
N ARG A 200 -22.95 -21.71 -6.70
CA ARG A 200 -23.27 -22.49 -7.90
C ARG A 200 -24.73 -22.94 -7.94
N ASN A 201 -25.21 -23.56 -6.87
CA ASN A 201 -26.48 -24.30 -6.90
C ASN A 201 -27.69 -23.40 -6.55
N ARG A 202 -27.50 -22.42 -5.65
CA ARG A 202 -28.58 -21.55 -5.16
C ARG A 202 -28.56 -20.20 -5.87
N LEU A 203 -27.43 -19.51 -5.88
CA LEU A 203 -27.34 -18.18 -6.51
C LEU A 203 -27.28 -18.26 -8.04
N ARG A 204 -26.75 -19.37 -8.58
CA ARG A 204 -26.54 -19.61 -10.01
C ARG A 204 -25.73 -18.48 -10.68
N GLN A 205 -24.79 -17.90 -9.95
CA GLN A 205 -23.90 -16.85 -10.44
C GLN A 205 -22.65 -17.47 -11.05
N THR A 206 -22.32 -17.07 -12.28
CA THR A 206 -21.10 -17.49 -13.00
C THR A 206 -20.01 -16.42 -12.96
N ASN A 207 -20.42 -15.16 -12.84
CA ASN A 207 -19.58 -13.98 -12.72
C ASN A 207 -19.38 -13.66 -11.23
N ILE A 208 -18.13 -13.74 -10.76
CA ILE A 208 -17.81 -13.68 -9.33
C ILE A 208 -16.68 -12.66 -9.11
N VAL A 209 -16.98 -11.60 -8.39
CA VAL A 209 -16.01 -10.61 -7.90
C VAL A 209 -15.67 -10.95 -6.46
N ILE A 210 -14.39 -11.06 -6.15
CA ILE A 210 -13.89 -11.43 -4.82
C ILE A 210 -12.99 -10.32 -4.29
N HIS A 211 -13.38 -9.79 -3.13
CA HIS A 211 -12.62 -8.81 -2.38
C HIS A 211 -12.06 -9.43 -1.09
N SER A 212 -10.73 -9.45 -1.00
CA SER A 212 -10.00 -9.84 0.20
C SER A 212 -8.59 -9.27 0.11
N SER A 213 -8.10 -8.67 1.19
CA SER A 213 -6.71 -8.22 1.31
C SER A 213 -5.73 -9.38 1.55
N ASN A 214 -6.24 -10.55 1.94
CA ASN A 214 -5.45 -11.74 2.24
C ASN A 214 -5.31 -12.64 1.01
N ILE A 215 -4.11 -12.66 0.42
CA ILE A 215 -3.81 -13.48 -0.75
C ILE A 215 -3.98 -14.99 -0.50
N THR A 216 -3.76 -15.46 0.73
CA THR A 216 -3.95 -16.86 1.14
C THR A 216 -5.42 -17.26 1.09
N THR A 217 -6.33 -16.34 1.42
CA THR A 217 -7.78 -16.55 1.26
C THR A 217 -8.14 -16.78 -0.20
N LEU A 218 -7.58 -15.98 -1.11
CA LEU A 218 -7.83 -16.12 -2.55
C LEU A 218 -7.33 -17.45 -3.08
N TYR A 219 -6.12 -17.85 -2.67
CA TYR A 219 -5.52 -19.13 -3.00
C TYR A 219 -6.39 -20.30 -2.53
N ALA A 220 -6.78 -20.33 -1.26
CA ALA A 220 -7.60 -21.39 -0.68
C ALA A 220 -8.98 -21.49 -1.34
N LEU A 221 -9.59 -20.35 -1.68
CA LEU A 221 -10.87 -20.29 -2.39
C LEU A 221 -10.75 -20.88 -3.80
N LEU A 222 -9.73 -20.49 -4.57
CA LEU A 222 -9.51 -21.00 -5.93
C LEU A 222 -9.20 -22.50 -5.92
N GLN A 223 -8.41 -22.98 -4.96
CA GLN A 223 -8.13 -24.40 -4.78
C GLN A 223 -9.41 -25.21 -4.59
N GLN A 224 -10.30 -24.74 -3.70
CA GLN A 224 -11.56 -25.44 -3.43
C GLN A 224 -12.56 -25.31 -4.58
N ALA A 225 -12.58 -24.17 -5.28
CA ALA A 225 -13.37 -23.98 -6.49
C ALA A 225 -12.98 -24.99 -7.58
N LYS A 226 -11.68 -25.30 -7.71
CA LYS A 226 -11.21 -26.33 -8.64
C LYS A 226 -11.77 -27.71 -8.30
N GLY A 227 -11.74 -28.09 -7.01
CA GLY A 227 -12.27 -29.37 -6.54
C GLY A 227 -13.76 -29.63 -6.84
N ILE A 228 -14.51 -28.57 -7.18
CA ILE A 228 -15.93 -28.66 -7.54
C ILE A 228 -16.24 -28.11 -8.94
N ASN A 229 -15.25 -28.08 -9.83
CA ASN A 229 -15.36 -27.66 -11.25
C ASN A 229 -15.94 -26.24 -11.43
N MET A 230 -15.64 -25.33 -10.51
CA MET A 230 -15.97 -23.90 -10.67
C MET A 230 -14.83 -23.10 -11.30
N THR A 231 -13.74 -23.75 -11.71
CA THR A 231 -12.60 -23.13 -12.41
C THR A 231 -12.59 -23.40 -13.92
N GLU A 232 -13.75 -23.78 -14.45
CA GLU A 232 -14.01 -24.15 -15.86
C GLU A 232 -15.07 -23.20 -16.43
N PRO A 233 -15.24 -23.11 -17.77
CA PRO A 233 -16.38 -22.41 -18.36
C PRO A 233 -17.72 -22.95 -17.81
N PRO A 234 -18.70 -22.09 -17.49
CA PRO A 234 -18.80 -20.66 -17.84
C PRO A 234 -18.34 -19.69 -16.73
N PHE A 235 -17.59 -20.13 -15.72
CA PHE A 235 -17.23 -19.27 -14.59
C PHE A 235 -16.20 -18.20 -14.97
N SER A 236 -16.28 -17.04 -14.34
CA SER A 236 -15.28 -15.98 -14.43
C SER A 236 -15.11 -15.28 -13.09
N TYR A 237 -13.84 -15.03 -12.74
CA TYR A 237 -13.43 -14.43 -11.48
C TYR A 237 -12.72 -13.10 -11.71
N ILE A 238 -13.09 -12.11 -10.90
CA ILE A 238 -12.36 -10.85 -10.76
C ILE A 238 -11.91 -10.73 -9.31
N PHE A 239 -10.61 -10.56 -9.08
CA PHE A 239 -10.05 -10.29 -7.76
C PHE A 239 -9.66 -8.83 -7.64
N THR A 240 -10.13 -8.16 -6.60
CA THR A 240 -9.76 -6.75 -6.35
C THR A 240 -8.39 -6.61 -5.68
N ASN A 241 -7.78 -7.71 -5.24
CA ASN A 241 -6.47 -7.72 -4.60
C ASN A 241 -5.36 -7.43 -5.62
N THR A 242 -4.52 -6.46 -5.31
CA THR A 242 -3.44 -5.99 -6.19
C THR A 242 -2.24 -6.93 -6.30
N ASP A 243 -2.17 -7.92 -5.41
CA ASP A 243 -1.10 -8.90 -5.33
C ASP A 243 -1.45 -10.21 -6.05
N LEU A 244 -2.56 -10.26 -6.81
CA LEU A 244 -3.03 -11.48 -7.49
C LEU A 244 -1.95 -12.13 -8.37
N SER A 245 -1.12 -11.34 -9.03
CA SER A 245 -0.01 -11.83 -9.88
C SER A 245 1.03 -12.64 -9.11
N LEU A 246 1.18 -12.45 -7.81
CA LEU A 246 2.09 -13.24 -6.96
C LEU A 246 1.62 -14.70 -6.79
N LEU A 247 0.37 -15.02 -7.15
CA LEU A 247 -0.14 -16.39 -7.14
C LEU A 247 0.21 -17.18 -8.41
N GLU A 248 0.90 -16.59 -9.40
CA GLU A 248 1.16 -17.24 -10.69
C GLU A 248 1.82 -18.62 -10.55
N ASP A 249 2.95 -18.71 -9.83
CA ASP A 249 3.69 -19.96 -9.63
C ASP A 249 2.84 -21.01 -8.92
N PHE A 250 2.03 -20.58 -7.95
CA PHE A 250 1.13 -21.47 -7.21
C PHE A 250 0.02 -22.02 -8.09
N LEU A 251 -0.58 -21.18 -8.94
CA LEU A 251 -1.62 -21.58 -9.89
C LEU A 251 -1.07 -22.49 -11.00
N ASN A 252 0.21 -22.37 -11.33
CA ASN A 252 0.89 -23.19 -12.33
C ASN A 252 1.28 -24.57 -11.81
N ASN A 253 1.89 -24.64 -10.62
CA ASN A 253 2.62 -25.83 -10.19
C ASN A 253 1.81 -26.81 -9.35
N VAL A 254 0.83 -26.35 -8.57
CA VAL A 254 0.23 -27.18 -7.51
C VAL A 254 -1.08 -27.83 -7.92
N TYR A 255 -1.86 -27.18 -8.80
CA TYR A 255 -3.23 -27.63 -9.09
C TYR A 255 -3.52 -27.90 -10.57
N GLY A 256 -2.59 -27.64 -11.50
CA GLY A 256 -2.83 -27.80 -12.94
C GLY A 256 -3.66 -26.67 -13.55
N SER A 257 -4.05 -26.78 -14.82
CA SER A 257 -4.67 -25.70 -15.60
C SER A 257 -6.01 -25.21 -15.02
N PHE A 258 -6.19 -23.89 -15.03
CA PHE A 258 -7.48 -23.22 -14.81
C PHE A 258 -7.98 -22.79 -16.18
N HIS A 259 -9.20 -23.18 -16.56
CA HIS A 259 -9.77 -22.87 -17.89
C HIS A 259 -10.85 -21.79 -17.86
N CYS A 260 -11.07 -21.17 -16.68
CA CYS A 260 -11.93 -20.00 -16.52
C CYS A 260 -11.15 -18.68 -16.68
N ASN A 261 -11.89 -17.60 -16.92
CA ASN A 261 -11.32 -16.26 -16.97
C ASN A 261 -11.02 -15.78 -15.54
N ILE A 262 -9.74 -15.70 -15.19
CA ILE A 262 -9.26 -15.10 -13.94
C ILE A 262 -8.62 -13.75 -14.26
N THR A 263 -9.18 -12.70 -13.68
CA THR A 263 -8.73 -11.32 -13.88
C THR A 263 -8.61 -10.60 -12.54
N GLY A 264 -7.95 -9.45 -12.53
CA GLY A 264 -7.84 -8.63 -11.34
C GLY A 264 -7.18 -7.30 -11.61
N LEU A 265 -6.80 -6.63 -10.52
CA LEU A 265 -6.07 -5.37 -10.57
C LEU A 265 -4.61 -5.58 -10.20
N GLN A 266 -3.75 -4.72 -10.73
CA GLN A 266 -2.34 -4.64 -10.39
C GLN A 266 -1.96 -3.19 -10.17
N LEU A 267 -1.30 -2.92 -9.05
CA LEU A 267 -0.78 -1.58 -8.75
C LEU A 267 0.73 -1.47 -8.99
N VAL A 268 1.49 -2.52 -8.65
CA VAL A 268 2.96 -2.51 -8.71
C VAL A 268 3.45 -2.74 -10.15
N LYS A 269 4.35 -1.87 -10.63
CA LYS A 269 4.95 -1.88 -11.97
C LYS A 269 6.41 -2.39 -12.00
N ASN A 270 6.83 -3.16 -11.00
CA ASN A 270 8.21 -3.63 -10.91
C ASN A 270 8.44 -4.95 -11.66
N ASP A 271 9.69 -5.31 -11.93
CA ASP A 271 10.09 -6.67 -12.32
C ASP A 271 11.41 -7.00 -11.59
N PRO A 272 11.47 -8.03 -10.73
CA PRO A 272 10.42 -9.00 -10.38
C PRO A 272 9.26 -8.38 -9.58
N MET A 273 8.11 -9.04 -9.65
CA MET A 273 6.93 -8.65 -8.85
C MET A 273 7.23 -8.68 -7.35
N MET A 274 6.65 -7.71 -6.64
CA MET A 274 6.71 -7.63 -5.19
C MET A 274 5.33 -7.29 -4.62
N LYS A 275 5.14 -7.61 -3.34
CA LYS A 275 3.91 -7.29 -2.62
C LYS A 275 3.66 -5.78 -2.61
N THR A 276 2.42 -5.39 -2.82
CA THR A 276 1.98 -3.99 -2.87
C THR A 276 2.36 -3.24 -1.59
N SER A 277 2.21 -3.86 -0.42
CA SER A 277 2.61 -3.24 0.84
C SER A 277 4.11 -2.98 0.94
N LEU A 278 4.95 -3.85 0.38
CA LEU A 278 6.41 -3.64 0.34
C LEU A 278 6.77 -2.51 -0.63
N ALA A 279 6.12 -2.46 -1.80
CA ALA A 279 6.33 -1.41 -2.78
C ALA A 279 5.98 -0.03 -2.21
N LEU A 280 4.79 0.12 -1.63
CA LEU A 280 4.34 1.36 -1.01
C LEU A 280 5.22 1.78 0.17
N THR A 281 5.65 0.82 1.00
CA THR A 281 6.57 1.12 2.12
C THR A 281 7.95 1.58 1.61
N SER A 282 8.46 0.93 0.56
CA SER A 282 9.72 1.31 -0.07
C SER A 282 9.64 2.71 -0.68
N GLU A 283 8.52 3.05 -1.30
CA GLU A 283 8.24 4.41 -1.81
C GLU A 283 8.12 5.43 -0.67
N ALA A 284 7.50 5.07 0.46
CA ALA A 284 7.43 5.95 1.63
C ALA A 284 8.84 6.33 2.14
N VAL A 285 9.73 5.35 2.24
CA VAL A 285 11.14 5.61 2.62
C VAL A 285 11.85 6.43 1.54
N TRP A 286 11.65 6.10 0.27
CA TRP A 286 12.23 6.83 -0.87
C TRP A 286 11.83 8.31 -0.87
N VAL A 287 10.56 8.61 -0.55
CA VAL A 287 10.04 9.98 -0.41
C VAL A 287 10.78 10.73 0.68
N VAL A 288 10.94 10.14 1.86
CA VAL A 288 11.68 10.77 2.97
C VAL A 288 13.15 10.99 2.59
N GLY A 289 13.82 9.96 2.07
CA GLY A 289 15.22 10.02 1.66
C GLY A 289 15.49 11.06 0.58
N THR A 290 14.61 11.14 -0.43
CA THR A 290 14.72 12.12 -1.52
C THR A 290 14.47 13.55 -1.03
N ALA A 291 13.50 13.74 -0.12
CA ALA A 291 13.26 15.05 0.49
C ALA A 291 14.50 15.53 1.27
N LEU A 292 15.10 14.65 2.09
CA LEU A 292 16.33 14.95 2.83
C LEU A 292 17.49 15.28 1.90
N HIS A 293 17.71 14.46 0.86
CA HIS A 293 18.76 14.71 -0.12
C HIS A 293 18.61 16.09 -0.77
N LYS A 294 17.41 16.45 -1.23
CA LYS A 294 17.13 17.77 -1.80
C LYS A 294 17.36 18.90 -0.79
N MET A 295 16.96 18.74 0.46
CA MET A 295 17.20 19.74 1.51
C MET A 295 18.70 19.92 1.80
N THR A 296 19.46 18.82 1.83
CA THR A 296 20.90 18.82 2.02
C THR A 296 21.63 19.48 0.84
N ASP A 297 21.20 19.21 -0.39
CA ASP A 297 21.74 19.84 -1.60
C ASP A 297 21.52 21.35 -1.60
N LEU A 298 20.34 21.78 -1.14
CA LEU A 298 19.98 23.18 -0.94
C LEU A 298 20.65 23.82 0.30
N LYS A 299 21.53 23.09 1.00
CA LYS A 299 22.24 23.53 2.21
C LYS A 299 21.31 23.98 3.35
N VAL A 300 20.11 23.38 3.40
CA VAL A 300 19.10 23.59 4.44
C VAL A 300 18.65 22.26 5.05
N PRO A 301 19.57 21.36 5.47
CA PRO A 301 19.18 20.10 6.09
C PRO A 301 18.36 20.36 7.37
N PRO A 302 17.33 19.55 7.64
CA PRO A 302 16.58 19.68 8.88
C PRO A 302 17.46 19.27 10.06
N ARG A 303 17.26 19.91 11.22
CA ARG A 303 17.91 19.54 12.49
C ARG A 303 16.98 18.61 13.27
N PRO A 304 17.27 17.30 13.35
CA PRO A 304 16.44 16.39 14.12
C PRO A 304 16.47 16.75 15.61
N ALA A 305 15.36 16.52 16.30
CA ALA A 305 15.25 16.77 17.73
C ALA A 305 14.42 15.68 18.40
N ALA A 306 14.84 15.26 19.60
CA ALA A 306 14.09 14.33 20.43
C ALA A 306 12.82 15.04 20.94
N MET A 307 11.67 14.38 20.82
CA MET A 307 10.41 14.89 21.41
C MET A 307 10.05 14.08 22.65
N LEU A 308 9.70 14.76 23.73
CA LEU A 308 9.18 14.13 24.94
C LEU A 308 7.65 14.30 24.98
N CYS A 309 6.91 13.21 25.10
CA CYS A 309 5.44 13.26 25.06
C CYS A 309 4.79 13.98 26.24
N ASP A 310 5.39 13.88 27.43
CA ASP A 310 4.90 14.59 28.62
C ASP A 310 5.28 16.08 28.60
N ALA A 311 6.18 16.46 27.69
CA ALA A 311 6.49 17.85 27.42
C ALA A 311 5.60 18.38 26.29
N LYS A 312 5.37 19.70 26.26
CA LYS A 312 4.67 20.36 25.15
C LYS A 312 5.62 20.59 23.97
N ASP A 313 6.42 19.59 23.65
CA ASP A 313 7.45 19.66 22.63
C ASP A 313 6.82 19.66 21.23
N SER A 314 7.47 20.38 20.32
CA SER A 314 7.13 20.32 18.90
C SER A 314 8.39 20.53 18.07
N TRP A 315 8.48 19.79 16.97
CA TRP A 315 9.66 19.86 16.13
C TRP A 315 9.64 21.11 15.25
N THR A 316 10.58 22.03 15.51
CA THR A 316 10.68 23.32 14.82
C THR A 316 10.90 23.18 13.31
N ASP A 317 11.70 22.21 12.88
CA ASP A 317 12.00 21.96 11.47
C ASP A 317 10.97 21.06 10.77
N GLY A 318 10.01 20.54 11.53
CA GLY A 318 9.04 19.58 11.04
C GLY A 318 8.18 20.09 9.91
N SER A 319 7.76 21.37 9.94
CA SER A 319 7.01 21.96 8.82
C SER A 319 7.84 22.05 7.54
N ARG A 320 9.15 22.33 7.65
CA ARG A 320 10.04 22.38 6.48
C ARG A 320 10.22 21.00 5.87
N MET A 321 10.39 19.99 6.73
CA MET A 321 10.50 18.59 6.30
C MET A 321 9.19 18.09 5.68
N ASN A 322 8.04 18.42 6.28
CA ASN A 322 6.73 18.06 5.76
C ASN A 322 6.47 18.70 4.38
N ASP A 323 6.80 19.99 4.24
CA ASP A 323 6.73 20.70 2.97
C ASP A 323 7.63 20.06 1.90
N ALA A 324 8.85 19.69 2.28
CA ALA A 324 9.79 19.03 1.37
C ALA A 324 9.22 17.71 0.87
N ILE A 325 8.60 16.91 1.75
CA ILE A 325 7.90 15.66 1.39
C ILE A 325 6.72 15.95 0.46
N ARG A 326 5.80 16.83 0.84
CA ARG A 326 4.55 17.10 0.09
C ARG A 326 4.79 17.73 -1.28
N LYS A 327 5.87 18.50 -1.45
CA LYS A 327 6.26 19.11 -2.73
C LYS A 327 7.06 18.18 -3.64
N LEU A 328 7.34 16.94 -3.23
CA LEU A 328 8.00 16.00 -4.11
C LEU A 328 7.15 15.67 -5.33
N ASN A 329 7.83 15.61 -6.46
CA ASN A 329 7.29 15.12 -7.72
C ASN A 329 8.30 14.12 -8.29
N ALA A 330 7.88 12.88 -8.39
CA ALA A 330 8.67 11.78 -8.93
C ALA A 330 7.86 11.00 -9.95
N ARG A 331 8.52 10.61 -11.04
CA ARG A 331 7.90 9.78 -12.07
C ARG A 331 8.40 8.34 -11.97
N GLN A 332 7.60 7.41 -12.48
CA GLN A 332 8.00 6.03 -12.71
C GLN A 332 8.50 5.29 -11.44
N GLN A 333 7.87 5.55 -10.29
CA GLN A 333 8.13 4.77 -9.08
C GLN A 333 7.40 3.41 -9.13
N LEU A 334 7.60 2.59 -8.10
CA LEU A 334 7.14 1.20 -8.03
C LEU A 334 5.63 1.05 -8.26
N THR A 335 4.81 2.04 -7.88
CA THR A 335 3.35 2.02 -8.04
C THR A 335 2.82 3.15 -8.92
N GLY A 336 3.70 3.84 -9.66
CA GLY A 336 3.35 4.96 -10.52
C GLY A 336 4.05 6.25 -10.11
N ASP A 337 3.47 7.40 -10.45
CA ASP A 337 4.06 8.68 -10.11
C ASP A 337 3.79 9.01 -8.64
N ILE A 338 4.68 9.77 -8.00
CA ILE A 338 4.51 10.28 -6.64
C ILE A 338 4.32 11.78 -6.73
N ARG A 339 3.12 12.22 -6.38
CA ARG A 339 2.72 13.61 -6.23
C ARG A 339 1.60 13.66 -5.20
N PHE A 340 1.64 14.66 -4.32
CA PHE A 340 0.62 14.85 -3.30
C PHE A 340 -0.25 16.07 -3.62
N ASP A 341 -1.53 15.99 -3.28
CA ASP A 341 -2.43 17.13 -3.26
C ASP A 341 -2.21 18.01 -2.01
N SER A 342 -3.05 19.03 -1.84
CA SER A 342 -3.00 19.89 -0.65
C SER A 342 -3.35 19.17 0.65
N GLY A 343 -4.13 18.08 0.59
CA GLY A 343 -4.49 17.25 1.74
C GLY A 343 -3.39 16.27 2.15
N GLY A 344 -2.38 16.05 1.29
CA GLY A 344 -1.36 15.02 1.47
C GLY A 344 -1.76 13.67 0.89
N GLU A 345 -2.81 13.60 0.07
CA GLU A 345 -3.18 12.40 -0.68
C GLU A 345 -2.35 12.26 -1.94
N ARG A 346 -2.03 11.03 -2.31
CA ARG A 346 -1.36 10.75 -3.57
C ARG A 346 -2.33 10.92 -4.75
N GLU A 347 -1.94 11.76 -5.70
CA GLU A 347 -2.67 12.00 -6.95
C GLU A 347 -2.18 11.06 -8.07
N ASN A 348 -3.03 10.83 -9.07
CA ASN A 348 -2.70 10.15 -10.34
C ASN A 348 -2.17 8.72 -10.18
N LEU A 349 -2.64 7.99 -9.16
CA LEU A 349 -2.37 6.57 -9.03
C LEU A 349 -3.23 5.77 -10.02
N VAL A 350 -2.62 4.85 -10.76
CA VAL A 350 -3.29 4.09 -11.82
C VAL A 350 -3.22 2.59 -11.53
N TYR A 351 -4.38 1.93 -11.57
CA TYR A 351 -4.46 0.48 -11.56
C TYR A 351 -4.40 -0.08 -12.98
N TYR A 352 -3.72 -1.20 -13.13
CA TYR A 352 -3.69 -1.96 -14.38
C TYR A 352 -4.63 -3.16 -14.23
N GLY A 353 -5.51 -3.35 -15.21
CA GLY A 353 -6.19 -4.63 -15.34
C GLY A 353 -5.18 -5.72 -15.70
N ILE A 354 -5.27 -6.87 -15.03
CA ILE A 354 -4.52 -8.07 -15.39
C ILE A 354 -5.48 -9.21 -15.69
N GLY A 355 -5.11 -10.03 -16.66
CA GLY A 355 -5.81 -11.26 -17.00
C GLY A 355 -4.84 -12.43 -17.06
N ARG A 356 -5.30 -13.59 -16.63
CA ARG A 356 -4.54 -14.83 -16.76
C ARG A 356 -4.73 -15.39 -18.17
N ILE A 357 -3.67 -15.34 -18.99
CA ILE A 357 -3.64 -15.85 -20.36
C ILE A 357 -2.47 -16.82 -20.48
N ASN A 358 -2.71 -18.02 -21.04
CA ASN A 358 -1.69 -19.06 -21.22
C ASN A 358 -0.86 -19.33 -19.95
N SER A 359 -1.54 -19.40 -18.80
CA SER A 359 -0.93 -19.65 -17.49
C SER A 359 -0.01 -18.54 -16.95
N GLN A 360 -0.07 -17.34 -17.52
CA GLN A 360 0.64 -16.16 -17.02
C GLN A 360 -0.32 -14.98 -16.83
N PHE A 361 -0.05 -14.13 -15.84
CA PHE A 361 -0.73 -12.85 -15.71
C PHE A 361 -0.12 -11.84 -16.66
N VAL A 362 -0.94 -11.35 -17.59
CA VAL A 362 -0.56 -10.28 -18.51
C VAL A 362 -1.43 -9.06 -18.27
N LYS A 363 -0.85 -7.89 -18.47
CA LYS A 363 -1.61 -6.65 -18.49
C LYS A 363 -2.60 -6.71 -19.64
N VAL A 364 -3.88 -6.55 -19.33
CA VAL A 364 -4.89 -6.36 -20.37
C VAL A 364 -4.89 -4.89 -20.79
N PRO A 365 -5.04 -4.57 -22.09
CA PRO A 365 -4.89 -3.22 -22.64
C PRO A 365 -6.07 -2.30 -22.31
N PHE A 366 -6.43 -2.23 -21.03
CA PHE A 366 -7.40 -1.31 -20.47
C PHE A 366 -6.64 -0.43 -19.48
N PHE A 367 -6.44 0.83 -19.86
CA PHE A 367 -5.99 1.86 -18.92
C PHE A 367 -7.21 2.26 -18.11
N LEU A 368 -7.15 2.06 -16.79
CA LEU A 368 -8.17 2.53 -15.86
C LEU A 368 -7.68 3.87 -15.33
N GLU A 369 -7.99 4.96 -16.04
CA GLU A 369 -7.76 6.31 -15.53
C GLU A 369 -8.93 6.64 -14.61
N ALA A 370 -8.66 6.65 -13.31
CA ALA A 370 -9.66 6.94 -12.28
C ALA A 370 -9.62 8.39 -11.80
#